data_AF-A0A6A9SLM8-F1
#
_entry.id   AF-A0A6A9SLM8-F1
#
_cell.length_a   1.000
_cell.length_b   1.000
_cell.length_c   1.000
_cell.angle_alpha   90.00
_cell.angle_beta   90.00
_cell.angle_gamma   90.00
#
_symmetry.space_group_name_H-M   'P 1'
#
loop_
_entity.id
_entity.type
_entity.pdbx_description
1 polymer ?
#
loop_
_entity_poly.entity_id
_entity_poly.type
_entity_poly.pdbx_seq_one_letter_code
_entity_poly.pdbx_strand_id
1 'polypeptide(L)'
;MTVVSQKTILRDVEHILGSGNGTLEFAVRGEEDYYTWNGVEDADWDVEDIERVENVEEDRFIMYPTGETFTCEIDASENEFNHGPVHCYCE
;
A
#
# COMPACT_ATOMS: atom_id res chain seq x y z
N MET A 1 -7.63 9.55 7.14
CA MET A 1 -6.66 8.44 7.09
C MET A 1 -7.15 7.34 8.00
N THR A 2 -7.40 6.17 7.43
CA THR A 2 -7.96 5.00 8.13
C THR A 2 -6.87 3.96 8.31
N VAL A 3 -6.63 3.51 9.53
CA VAL A 3 -5.62 2.49 9.80
C VAL A 3 -6.19 1.10 9.49
N VAL A 4 -5.45 0.32 8.69
CA VAL A 4 -5.78 -1.09 8.42
C VAL A 4 -5.24 -1.94 9.56
N SER A 5 -6.13 -2.40 10.44
CA SER A 5 -5.79 -3.18 11.64
C SER A 5 -6.40 -4.59 11.67
N GLN A 6 -7.03 -4.97 10.56
CA GLN A 6 -7.57 -6.31 10.32
C GLN A 6 -7.43 -6.64 8.85
N LYS A 7 -7.49 -7.92 8.50
CA LYS A 7 -7.50 -8.37 7.12
C LYS A 7 -8.51 -7.61 6.27
N THR A 8 -8.03 -6.97 5.20
CA THR A 8 -8.79 -6.06 4.36
C THR A 8 -8.44 -6.27 2.89
N ILE A 9 -9.42 -6.09 2.00
CA ILE A 9 -9.19 -6.03 0.55
C ILE A 9 -9.58 -4.63 0.09
N LEU A 10 -8.60 -3.86 -0.37
CA LEU A 10 -8.83 -2.55 -0.99
C LEU A 10 -8.92 -2.72 -2.50
N ARG A 11 -9.92 -2.09 -3.09
CA ARG A 11 -10.12 -2.00 -4.54
C ARG A 11 -9.99 -0.55 -4.95
N ASP A 12 -9.77 -0.32 -6.25
CA ASP A 12 -9.66 1.02 -6.83
C ASP A 12 -8.52 1.83 -6.20
N VAL A 13 -7.39 1.19 -5.88
CA VAL A 13 -6.19 1.84 -5.33
C VAL A 13 -5.42 2.50 -6.48
N GLU A 14 -5.39 3.81 -6.54
CA GLU A 14 -4.80 4.57 -7.65
C GLU A 14 -3.28 4.59 -7.60
N HIS A 15 -2.71 4.67 -6.40
CA HIS A 15 -1.28 4.56 -6.17
C HIS A 15 -1.01 4.12 -4.73
N ILE A 16 0.19 3.59 -4.54
CA ILE A 16 0.69 3.15 -3.23
C ILE A 16 1.89 3.99 -2.88
N LEU A 17 1.92 4.54 -1.69
CA LEU A 17 3.07 5.24 -1.15
C LEU A 17 3.72 4.35 -0.11
N GLY A 18 4.99 4.02 -0.34
CA GLY A 18 5.82 3.29 0.62
C GLY A 18 6.84 4.20 1.29
N SER A 19 7.16 3.89 2.54
CA SER A 19 8.27 4.49 3.27
C SER A 19 9.24 3.44 3.80
N GLY A 20 10.52 3.81 3.90
CA GLY A 20 11.60 2.92 4.34
C GLY A 20 11.46 2.33 5.75
N ASN A 21 10.52 2.82 6.55
CA ASN A 21 10.20 2.29 7.88
C ASN A 21 9.18 1.12 7.87
N GLY A 22 8.68 0.70 6.70
CA GLY A 22 7.69 -0.37 6.56
C GLY A 22 6.23 0.08 6.54
N THR A 23 5.94 1.38 6.48
CA THR A 23 4.58 1.90 6.30
C THR A 23 4.19 1.92 4.82
N LEU A 24 2.96 1.49 4.53
CA LEU A 24 2.32 1.61 3.21
C LEU A 24 1.02 2.43 3.33
N GLU A 25 0.84 3.38 2.41
CA GLU A 25 -0.38 4.18 2.29
C GLU A 25 -1.02 3.93 0.92
N PHE A 26 -2.34 3.70 0.92
CA PHE A 26 -3.11 3.37 -0.27
C PHE A 26 -4.09 4.49 -0.56
N ALA A 27 -3.92 5.15 -1.70
CA ALA A 27 -4.85 6.17 -2.18
C ALA A 27 -5.97 5.50 -2.98
N VAL A 28 -7.22 5.69 -2.53
CA VAL A 28 -8.42 5.07 -3.12
C VAL A 28 -9.40 6.17 -3.53
N ARG A 29 -10.07 5.98 -4.67
CA ARG A 29 -11.15 6.87 -5.17
C ARG A 29 -10.73 8.34 -5.31
N GLY A 30 -9.87 8.68 -6.25
CA GLY A 30 -9.47 10.05 -6.56
C GLY A 30 -8.72 10.73 -5.41
N GLU A 31 -7.95 9.95 -4.64
CA GLU A 31 -7.28 10.40 -3.41
C GLU A 31 -8.22 10.92 -2.30
N GLU A 32 -9.52 10.63 -2.36
CA GLU A 32 -10.47 11.04 -1.30
C GLU A 32 -10.34 10.17 -0.05
N ASP A 33 -9.97 8.88 -0.23
CA ASP A 33 -9.81 7.91 0.83
C ASP A 33 -8.34 7.42 0.91
N TYR A 34 -7.71 7.64 2.06
CA TYR A 34 -6.36 7.10 2.36
C TYR A 34 -6.43 6.04 3.45
N TYR A 35 -5.87 4.87 3.15
CA TYR A 35 -5.67 3.78 4.10
C TYR A 35 -4.19 3.65 4.44
N THR A 36 -3.88 3.51 5.72
CA THR A 36 -2.50 3.36 6.20
C THR A 36 -2.35 1.98 6.81
N TRP A 37 -1.38 1.22 6.32
CA TRP A 37 -0.93 -0.02 6.92
C TRP A 37 0.46 0.19 7.51
N ASN A 38 0.59 -0.06 8.82
CA ASN A 38 1.83 0.15 9.55
C ASN A 38 2.51 -1.20 9.75
N GLY A 39 3.46 -1.50 8.86
CA GLY A 39 4.31 -2.68 8.96
C GLY A 39 5.57 -2.45 9.79
N VAL A 40 6.40 -3.49 9.85
CA VAL A 40 7.82 -3.38 10.24
C VAL A 40 8.69 -3.20 8.99
N GLU A 41 9.94 -2.73 9.14
CA GLU A 41 10.87 -2.51 8.02
C GLU A 41 11.07 -3.75 7.12
N ASP A 42 11.13 -4.93 7.71
CA ASP A 42 11.27 -6.23 7.02
C ASP A 42 9.92 -6.93 6.79
N ALA A 43 8.81 -6.18 6.74
CA ALA A 43 7.50 -6.78 6.53
C ALA A 43 7.35 -7.33 5.11
N ASP A 44 6.54 -8.38 4.98
CA ASP A 44 6.31 -9.05 3.70
C ASP A 44 5.30 -8.26 2.87
N TRP A 45 5.75 -7.70 1.75
CA TRP A 45 4.88 -7.04 0.79
C TRP A 45 5.39 -7.27 -0.64
N ASP A 46 4.44 -7.38 -1.55
CA ASP A 46 4.68 -7.62 -2.96
C ASP A 46 3.68 -6.82 -3.80
N VAL A 47 4.17 -6.09 -4.79
CA VAL A 47 3.36 -5.24 -5.66
C VAL A 47 3.71 -5.57 -7.10
N GLU A 48 2.78 -6.21 -7.79
CA GLU A 48 2.86 -6.58 -9.19
C GLU A 48 2.34 -5.44 -10.09
N ASP A 49 2.59 -5.55 -11.41
CA ASP A 49 2.07 -4.63 -12.44
C ASP A 49 2.40 -3.14 -12.22
N ILE A 50 3.58 -2.83 -11.68
CA ILE A 50 4.04 -1.44 -11.52
C ILE A 50 4.49 -0.86 -12.86
N GLU A 51 3.87 0.24 -13.30
CA GLU A 51 4.33 0.99 -14.48
C GLU A 51 5.50 1.91 -14.13
N ARG A 52 5.36 2.60 -13.00
CA ARG A 52 6.25 3.69 -12.63
C ARG A 52 6.41 3.78 -11.13
N VAL A 53 7.65 3.98 -10.70
CA VAL A 53 8.01 4.32 -9.33
C VAL A 53 8.61 5.72 -9.32
N GLU A 54 8.09 6.60 -8.46
CA GLU A 54 8.60 7.94 -8.27
C GLU A 54 9.18 8.10 -6.86
N ASN A 55 10.38 8.64 -6.76
CA ASN A 55 10.93 9.08 -5.49
C ASN A 55 10.38 10.49 -5.19
N VAL A 56 9.72 10.66 -4.04
CA VAL A 56 8.99 11.91 -3.74
C VAL A 56 9.61 12.71 -2.60
N GLU A 57 10.11 12.06 -1.56
CA GLU A 57 10.76 12.67 -0.40
C GLU A 57 11.79 11.69 0.20
N GLU A 58 12.54 12.13 1.22
CA GLU A 58 13.53 11.30 1.90
C GLU A 58 12.89 9.99 2.40
N ASP A 59 13.40 8.87 1.89
CA ASP A 59 12.94 7.50 2.14
C ASP A 59 11.48 7.17 1.77
N ARG A 60 10.85 7.96 0.88
CA ARG A 60 9.48 7.72 0.37
C ARG A 60 9.44 7.53 -1.14
N PHE A 61 8.59 6.61 -1.58
CA PHE A 61 8.36 6.32 -2.99
C PHE A 61 6.87 6.08 -3.28
N ILE A 62 6.41 6.53 -4.44
CA ILE A 62 5.06 6.25 -4.95
C ILE A 62 5.16 5.21 -6.06
N MET A 63 4.31 4.19 -6.00
CA MET A 63 4.14 3.15 -7.02
C MET A 63 2.81 3.37 -7.74
N TYR A 64 2.88 3.46 -9.06
CA TYR A 64 1.73 3.61 -9.95
C TYR A 64 1.46 2.32 -10.72
N PRO A 65 0.19 1.91 -10.88
CA PRO A 65 -0.18 0.71 -11.62
C PRO A 65 0.05 0.87 -13.13
N THR A 66 0.21 -0.25 -13.82
CA THR A 66 0.17 -0.35 -15.29
C THR A 66 -1.25 -0.22 -15.82
N GLY A 67 -2.26 -0.60 -15.01
CA GLY A 67 -3.67 -0.37 -15.28
C GLY A 67 -4.18 0.97 -14.72
N GLU A 68 -5.49 1.07 -14.53
CA GLU A 68 -6.10 2.25 -13.91
C GLU A 68 -5.92 2.26 -12.39
N THR A 69 -5.97 1.09 -11.75
CA THR A 69 -5.89 0.93 -10.29
C THR A 69 -5.31 -0.44 -9.91
N PHE A 70 -4.81 -0.56 -8.67
CA PHE A 70 -4.50 -1.83 -8.02
C PHE A 70 -5.71 -2.37 -7.24
N THR A 71 -5.75 -3.70 -7.10
CA THR A 71 -6.41 -4.39 -5.99
C THR A 71 -5.35 -4.83 -4.99
N CYS A 72 -5.53 -4.52 -3.71
CA CYS A 72 -4.59 -4.85 -2.64
C CYS A 72 -5.25 -5.74 -1.58
N GLU A 73 -4.69 -6.93 -1.37
CA GLU A 73 -5.00 -7.82 -0.27
C GLU A 73 -4.02 -7.57 0.88
N ILE A 74 -4.55 -7.12 2.02
CA ILE A 74 -3.75 -6.65 3.15
C ILE A 74 -4.04 -7.54 4.35
N ASP A 75 -3.03 -8.24 4.84
CA ASP A 75 -3.08 -8.90 6.14
C ASP A 75 -2.60 -7.95 7.23
N ALA A 76 -3.43 -7.81 8.26
CA ALA A 76 -3.15 -7.02 9.44
C ALA A 76 -3.86 -7.65 10.63
N SER A 77 -3.21 -7.61 11.79
CA SER A 77 -3.77 -8.07 13.06
C SER A 77 -3.80 -6.97 14.12
N GLU A 78 -3.03 -5.90 13.91
CA GLU A 78 -2.85 -4.81 14.87
C GLU A 78 -2.75 -3.46 14.13
N ASN A 79 -2.78 -2.36 14.88
CA ASN A 79 -2.67 -1.02 14.30
C ASN A 79 -1.25 -0.70 13.79
N GLU A 80 -0.23 -1.40 14.29
CA GLU A 80 1.20 -1.16 14.04
C GLU A 80 1.98 -2.49 14.08
N PHE A 81 3.23 -2.47 13.59
CA PHE A 81 4.16 -3.60 13.58
C PHE A 81 3.63 -4.84 12.84
N ASN A 82 2.82 -4.63 11.81
CA ASN A 82 2.32 -5.74 10.99
C ASN A 82 3.47 -6.38 10.19
N HIS A 83 3.41 -7.70 10.03
CA HIS A 83 4.41 -8.46 9.29
C HIS A 83 3.99 -8.77 7.84
N GLY A 84 2.75 -8.48 7.47
CA GLY A 84 2.18 -8.82 6.16
C GLY A 84 1.55 -10.22 6.14
N PRO A 85 1.22 -10.74 4.94
CA PRO A 85 1.57 -10.18 3.64
C PRO A 85 0.68 -8.99 3.23
N VAL A 86 1.25 -8.07 2.46
CA VAL A 86 0.51 -7.15 1.58
C VAL A 86 0.77 -7.56 0.15
N HIS A 87 -0.27 -7.85 -0.62
CA HIS A 87 -0.13 -8.20 -2.03
C HIS A 87 -1.03 -7.31 -2.89
N CYS A 88 -0.46 -6.61 -3.86
CA CYS A 88 -1.17 -5.73 -4.77
C CYS A 88 -0.91 -6.10 -6.22
N TYR A 89 -1.94 -6.04 -7.07
CA TYR A 89 -1.87 -6.40 -8.49
C TYR A 89 -2.92 -5.62 -9.30
N CYS A 90 -2.76 -5.56 -10.63
CA CYS A 90 -3.80 -5.04 -11.54
C CYS A 90 -4.73 -6.19 -11.97
N GLU A 91 -6.05 -5.94 -12.08
CA GLU A 91 -6.98 -6.92 -12.69
C GLU A 91 -6.87 -6.98 -14.23
#